data_AF-A0AAJ1QI76-F1
#
_entry.id   AF-A0AAJ1QI76-F1
#
_cell.length_a   1.000
_cell.length_b   1.000
_cell.length_c   1.000
_cell.angle_alpha   90.00
_cell.angle_beta   90.00
_cell.angle_gamma   90.00
#
_symmetry.space_group_name_H-M   'P 1'
#
loop_
_entity.id
_entity.type
_entity.pdbx_description
1 polymer ?
#
loop_
_entity_poly.entity_id
_entity_poly.type
_entity_poly.pdbx_seq_one_letter_code
_entity_poly.pdbx_strand_id
1 'polypeptide(L)'
;MSIQQKELVKTPLTGPEYLESLKDGREVWIHGEKVKDVTAHPAFRNSARSIARLYDALHDEKTKDILTVKTDTGNGGYTQKFFQVDKSAQDLLKSRDAIAEWAKLSYGQMGRSPDYKAGFLTTLGADPDYYGEYADNARKWYKEAQEKNWFFNHAIINPPVDRNKPLEAVQDIFIKAVGETKDGVIVSGAKMVATGSALTNYNFVANYGAAPITKEEMALCFVASMDTPGVKLVCRASYEMNAAVMGSPYDYPLSSRFDENDAVLIFDEALIPWENIFIYKDVDKINSFFKDSGFLNRFTFHGLTRLAVKLDFIAGLLLKAVKINGTDSFRGVQTNVGEVLAWKNMFWAMSDAMALNPDQGRNGTVLPNLNYGMAYRVFMSEGWPKIKEIIENVVAGSLIVQPSSVRDWNNPELRPYLDKLYRGSDGVEAVDKIKLIKLLWDVIGTEYGGRHELYERNYSGNHENIRLENVVVANENGDAERFEKFADECMSDYDLNGWTNDTWINPDDVSYFSK
;
A
#
# COMPACT_ATOMS: atom_id res chain seq x y z
N MET A 1 -34.78 10.43 -34.77
CA MET A 1 -33.46 10.04 -34.23
C MET A 1 -33.61 9.97 -32.73
N SER A 2 -33.74 8.77 -32.15
CA SER A 2 -33.87 8.64 -30.71
C SER A 2 -32.49 8.86 -30.09
N ILE A 3 -32.42 9.81 -29.16
CA ILE A 3 -31.26 9.99 -28.29
C ILE A 3 -31.27 8.73 -27.41
N GLN A 4 -30.38 7.78 -27.67
CA GLN A 4 -30.07 6.74 -26.69
C GLN A 4 -29.61 7.49 -25.43
N GLN A 5 -30.48 7.55 -24.42
CA GLN A 5 -30.08 7.89 -23.06
C GLN A 5 -28.96 6.91 -22.70
N LYS A 6 -27.71 7.36 -22.67
CA LYS A 6 -26.63 6.61 -22.03
C LYS A 6 -27.10 6.37 -20.59
N GLU A 7 -27.36 5.11 -20.26
CA GLU A 7 -27.77 4.71 -18.92
C GLU A 7 -26.69 5.19 -17.94
N LEU A 8 -27.06 6.05 -16.98
CA LEU A 8 -26.12 6.56 -16.00
C LEU A 8 -25.65 5.38 -15.13
N VAL A 9 -24.35 5.17 -15.03
CA VAL A 9 -23.78 4.19 -14.09
C VAL A 9 -24.08 4.68 -12.68
N LYS A 10 -24.89 3.93 -11.92
CA LYS A 10 -25.34 4.32 -10.58
C LYS A 10 -24.63 3.57 -9.45
N THR A 11 -23.90 2.52 -9.77
CA THR A 11 -23.24 1.67 -8.78
C THR A 11 -21.84 1.30 -9.24
N PRO A 12 -20.92 1.03 -8.29
CA PRO A 12 -19.62 0.47 -8.61
C PRO A 12 -19.78 -0.90 -9.28
N LEU A 13 -18.69 -1.41 -9.86
CA LEU A 13 -18.65 -2.77 -10.40
C LEU A 13 -18.96 -3.78 -9.29
N THR A 14 -19.67 -4.85 -9.63
CA THR A 14 -19.76 -6.08 -8.83
C THR A 14 -18.53 -6.95 -9.05
N GLY A 15 -18.32 -7.98 -8.21
CA GLY A 15 -17.23 -8.94 -8.38
C GLY A 15 -17.22 -9.63 -9.75
N PRO A 16 -18.36 -10.15 -10.25
CA PRO A 16 -18.46 -10.70 -11.60
C PRO A 16 -18.15 -9.69 -12.72
N GLU A 17 -18.64 -8.45 -12.62
CA GLU A 17 -18.36 -7.40 -13.62
C GLU A 17 -16.88 -7.02 -13.62
N TYR A 18 -16.25 -6.93 -12.44
CA TYR A 18 -14.81 -6.74 -12.32
C TYR A 18 -14.03 -7.87 -13.00
N LEU A 19 -14.35 -9.14 -12.71
CA LEU A 19 -13.66 -10.27 -13.36
C LEU A 19 -13.85 -10.25 -14.88
N GLU A 20 -15.04 -9.96 -15.37
CA GLU A 20 -15.28 -9.85 -16.81
C GLU A 20 -14.48 -8.71 -17.44
N SER A 21 -14.33 -7.58 -16.75
CA SER A 21 -13.53 -6.44 -17.21
C SER A 21 -12.03 -6.74 -17.39
N LEU A 22 -11.52 -7.86 -16.85
CA LEU A 22 -10.12 -8.28 -17.03
C LEU A 22 -9.89 -9.15 -18.26
N LYS A 23 -10.94 -9.52 -18.99
CA LYS A 23 -10.87 -10.33 -20.22
C LYS A 23 -10.77 -9.43 -21.45
N ASP A 24 -9.74 -8.59 -21.48
CA ASP A 24 -9.58 -7.45 -22.38
C ASP A 24 -8.46 -7.63 -23.42
N GLY A 25 -7.71 -8.73 -23.36
CA GLY A 25 -6.58 -8.97 -24.25
C GLY A 25 -5.25 -8.37 -23.77
N ARG A 26 -5.18 -7.90 -22.51
CA ARG A 26 -3.93 -7.48 -21.85
C ARG A 26 -2.77 -8.43 -22.11
N GLU A 27 -1.58 -7.86 -22.32
CA GLU A 27 -0.38 -8.63 -22.58
C GLU A 27 0.41 -8.88 -21.30
N VAL A 28 0.18 -10.04 -20.68
CA VAL A 28 0.86 -10.47 -19.45
C VAL A 28 1.72 -11.70 -19.74
N TRP A 29 2.97 -11.68 -19.28
CA TRP A 29 3.94 -12.75 -19.48
C TRP A 29 4.40 -13.33 -18.14
N ILE A 30 4.39 -14.67 -18.01
CA ILE A 30 4.94 -15.37 -16.86
C ILE A 30 5.56 -16.70 -17.29
N HIS A 31 6.71 -17.05 -16.73
CA HIS A 31 7.47 -18.27 -17.09
C HIS A 31 7.75 -18.42 -18.61
N GLY A 32 7.97 -17.30 -19.31
CA GLY A 32 8.24 -17.29 -20.75
C GLY A 32 7.00 -17.40 -21.64
N GLU A 33 5.80 -17.50 -21.06
CA GLU A 33 4.55 -17.71 -21.79
C GLU A 33 3.61 -16.53 -21.64
N LYS A 34 2.85 -16.22 -22.69
CA LYS A 34 1.80 -15.20 -22.67
C LYS A 34 0.54 -15.77 -22.00
N VAL A 35 0.02 -15.07 -21.01
CA VAL A 35 -1.21 -15.41 -20.30
C VAL A 35 -2.41 -15.09 -21.18
N LYS A 36 -3.28 -16.08 -21.40
CA LYS A 36 -4.49 -15.91 -22.22
C LYS A 36 -5.64 -15.22 -21.48
N ASP A 37 -5.83 -15.54 -20.20
CA ASP A 37 -6.89 -15.02 -19.35
C ASP A 37 -6.41 -15.03 -17.90
N VAL A 38 -6.20 -13.83 -17.32
CA VAL A 38 -5.73 -13.66 -15.94
C VAL A 38 -6.75 -14.15 -14.91
N THR A 39 -8.04 -14.22 -15.25
CA THR A 39 -9.09 -14.71 -14.34
C THR A 39 -9.11 -16.23 -14.20
N ALA A 40 -8.53 -16.94 -15.18
CA ALA A 40 -8.47 -18.40 -15.22
C ALA A 40 -7.08 -18.95 -14.93
N HIS A 41 -6.02 -18.17 -15.19
CA HIS A 41 -4.63 -18.61 -15.06
C HIS A 41 -4.26 -18.92 -13.58
N PRO A 42 -3.57 -20.04 -13.30
CA PRO A 42 -3.27 -20.49 -11.94
C PRO A 42 -2.39 -19.54 -11.11
N ALA A 43 -1.73 -18.58 -11.75
CA ALA A 43 -0.93 -17.55 -11.09
C ALA A 43 -1.72 -16.36 -10.54
N PHE A 44 -2.98 -16.20 -10.93
CA PHE A 44 -3.74 -14.97 -10.70
C PHE A 44 -5.21 -15.18 -10.31
N ARG A 45 -5.81 -16.32 -10.67
CA ARG A 45 -7.26 -16.56 -10.56
C ARG A 45 -7.83 -16.38 -9.15
N ASN A 46 -7.11 -16.77 -8.11
CA ASN A 46 -7.58 -16.64 -6.73
C ASN A 46 -7.34 -15.22 -6.22
N SER A 47 -6.22 -14.59 -6.58
CA SER A 47 -5.97 -13.18 -6.27
C SER A 47 -7.01 -12.27 -6.96
N ALA A 48 -7.41 -12.56 -8.19
CA ALA A 48 -8.51 -11.90 -8.89
C ALA A 48 -9.83 -12.06 -8.13
N ARG A 49 -10.14 -13.28 -7.66
CA ARG A 49 -11.34 -13.54 -6.83
C ARG A 49 -11.28 -12.84 -5.47
N SER A 50 -10.12 -12.71 -4.87
CA SER A 50 -9.94 -11.97 -3.62
C SER A 50 -10.25 -10.48 -3.81
N ILE A 51 -9.88 -9.89 -4.95
CA ILE A 51 -10.28 -8.52 -5.31
C ILE A 51 -11.77 -8.43 -5.65
N ALA A 52 -12.32 -9.40 -6.39
CA ALA A 52 -13.75 -9.44 -6.72
C ALA A 52 -14.65 -9.39 -5.47
N ARG A 53 -14.21 -10.02 -4.37
CA ARG A 53 -14.92 -9.96 -3.07
C ARG A 53 -14.99 -8.56 -2.47
N LEU A 54 -14.03 -7.67 -2.77
CA LEU A 54 -14.07 -6.27 -2.32
C LEU A 54 -15.19 -5.52 -3.03
N TYR A 55 -15.36 -5.76 -4.33
CA TYR A 55 -16.47 -5.22 -5.12
C TYR A 55 -17.82 -5.73 -4.64
N ASP A 56 -17.98 -7.05 -4.44
CA ASP A 56 -19.22 -7.62 -3.90
C ASP A 56 -19.60 -7.01 -2.53
N ALA A 57 -18.61 -6.72 -1.67
CA ALA A 57 -18.84 -6.11 -0.36
C ALA A 57 -19.42 -4.69 -0.43
N LEU A 58 -19.27 -3.96 -1.55
CA LEU A 58 -19.93 -2.66 -1.74
C LEU A 58 -21.45 -2.79 -1.89
N HIS A 59 -21.94 -3.98 -2.22
CA HIS A 59 -23.35 -4.27 -2.47
C HIS A 59 -24.00 -5.09 -1.34
N ASP A 60 -23.22 -5.63 -0.40
CA ASP A 60 -23.74 -6.35 0.78
C ASP A 60 -24.27 -5.35 1.82
N GLU A 61 -25.55 -5.47 2.15
CA GLU A 61 -26.23 -4.64 3.15
C GLU A 61 -25.54 -4.64 4.52
N LYS A 62 -24.76 -5.67 4.87
CA LYS A 62 -24.02 -5.73 6.14
C LYS A 62 -22.82 -4.78 6.18
N THR A 63 -22.22 -4.48 5.03
CA THR A 63 -20.98 -3.69 4.93
C THR A 63 -21.20 -2.34 4.25
N LYS A 64 -22.32 -2.18 3.53
CA LYS A 64 -22.65 -0.98 2.74
C LYS A 64 -22.56 0.33 3.52
N ASP A 65 -23.10 0.39 4.74
CA ASP A 65 -23.07 1.61 5.56
C ASP A 65 -21.64 1.99 6.00
N ILE A 66 -20.77 1.00 6.17
CA ILE A 66 -19.36 1.20 6.53
C ILE A 66 -18.57 1.60 5.28
N LEU A 67 -18.78 0.91 4.16
CA LEU A 67 -17.95 1.04 2.97
C LEU A 67 -18.34 2.19 2.06
N THR A 68 -19.62 2.54 1.97
CA THR A 68 -20.14 3.37 0.88
C THR A 68 -20.60 4.76 1.30
N VAL A 69 -20.60 5.68 0.34
CA VAL A 69 -21.18 7.03 0.42
C VAL A 69 -21.85 7.36 -0.90
N LYS A 70 -22.82 8.28 -0.89
CA LYS A 70 -23.37 8.82 -2.13
C LYS A 70 -22.28 9.50 -2.95
N THR A 71 -22.30 9.28 -4.24
CA THR A 71 -21.41 9.99 -5.16
C THR A 71 -21.68 11.50 -5.16
N ASP A 72 -20.66 12.29 -5.45
CA ASP A 72 -20.77 13.74 -5.65
C ASP A 72 -20.85 14.15 -7.13
N THR A 73 -20.94 13.17 -8.03
CA THR A 73 -20.98 13.36 -9.50
C THR A 73 -22.36 13.72 -10.05
N GLY A 74 -23.40 13.67 -9.21
CA GLY A 74 -24.78 13.94 -9.59
C GLY A 74 -25.50 12.78 -10.29
N ASN A 75 -24.88 11.60 -10.44
CA ASN A 75 -25.52 10.40 -11.03
C ASN A 75 -26.58 9.73 -10.12
N GLY A 76 -26.70 10.17 -8.86
CA GLY A 76 -27.62 9.59 -7.87
C GLY A 76 -27.18 8.22 -7.33
N GLY A 77 -25.91 7.86 -7.51
CA GLY A 77 -25.32 6.58 -7.12
C GLY A 77 -24.62 6.58 -5.77
N TYR A 78 -23.81 5.55 -5.55
CA TYR A 78 -22.88 5.44 -4.43
C TYR A 78 -21.50 4.93 -4.88
N THR A 79 -20.49 5.14 -4.04
CA THR A 79 -19.11 4.70 -4.24
C THR A 79 -18.52 4.25 -2.90
N GLN A 80 -17.35 3.61 -2.91
CA GLN A 80 -16.56 3.42 -1.69
C GLN A 80 -16.07 4.78 -1.13
N LYS A 81 -16.14 4.98 0.19
CA LYS A 81 -15.92 6.28 0.86
C LYS A 81 -14.61 6.98 0.49
N PHE A 82 -13.52 6.24 0.39
CA PHE A 82 -12.18 6.76 0.10
C PHE A 82 -11.98 7.16 -1.37
N PHE A 83 -12.95 6.87 -2.26
CA PHE A 83 -13.00 7.38 -3.64
C PHE A 83 -13.64 8.77 -3.76
N GLN A 84 -14.17 9.33 -2.67
CA GLN A 84 -14.71 10.69 -2.59
C GLN A 84 -13.80 11.60 -1.77
N VAL A 85 -13.78 12.90 -2.09
CA VAL A 85 -13.02 13.90 -1.31
C VAL A 85 -13.54 14.02 0.12
N ASP A 86 -12.63 14.06 1.09
CA ASP A 86 -12.97 14.29 2.49
C ASP A 86 -13.00 15.80 2.79
N LYS A 87 -13.97 16.24 3.61
CA LYS A 87 -14.16 17.67 3.95
C LYS A 87 -14.05 17.95 5.45
N SER A 88 -13.82 16.92 6.25
CA SER A 88 -13.69 17.04 7.70
C SER A 88 -12.89 15.87 8.27
N ALA A 89 -12.39 16.04 9.51
CA ALA A 89 -11.79 14.95 10.28
C ALA A 89 -12.74 13.74 10.42
N GLN A 90 -14.05 14.00 10.52
CA GLN A 90 -15.04 12.95 10.65
C GLN A 90 -15.25 12.15 9.35
N ASP A 91 -15.08 12.79 8.19
CA ASP A 91 -15.10 12.09 6.90
C ASP A 91 -13.84 11.23 6.76
N LEU A 92 -12.67 11.75 7.13
CA LEU A 92 -11.43 10.98 7.16
C LEU A 92 -11.52 9.74 8.07
N LEU A 93 -12.14 9.85 9.25
CA LEU A 93 -12.40 8.68 10.10
C LEU A 93 -13.30 7.64 9.41
N LYS A 94 -14.36 8.07 8.72
CA LYS A 94 -15.21 7.14 7.96
C LYS A 94 -14.45 6.50 6.79
N SER A 95 -13.58 7.26 6.14
CA SER A 95 -12.68 6.77 5.09
C SER A 95 -11.68 5.75 5.65
N ARG A 96 -11.10 6.00 6.83
CA ARG A 96 -10.25 5.05 7.57
C ARG A 96 -10.99 3.74 7.81
N ASP A 97 -12.20 3.83 8.36
CA ASP A 97 -12.98 2.65 8.70
C ASP A 97 -13.38 1.85 7.46
N ALA A 98 -13.66 2.51 6.34
CA ALA A 98 -13.92 1.86 5.06
C ALA A 98 -12.67 1.14 4.49
N ILE A 99 -11.49 1.75 4.58
CA ILE A 99 -10.21 1.11 4.21
C ILE A 99 -9.99 -0.12 5.10
N ALA A 100 -10.18 0.02 6.40
CA ALA A 100 -10.01 -1.07 7.36
C ALA A 100 -10.97 -2.24 7.06
N GLU A 101 -12.23 -1.95 6.73
CA GLU A 101 -13.24 -2.97 6.44
C GLU A 101 -12.92 -3.77 5.18
N TRP A 102 -12.43 -3.11 4.12
CA TRP A 102 -11.89 -3.80 2.95
C TRP A 102 -10.61 -4.59 3.26
N ALA A 103 -9.68 -4.03 4.02
CA ALA A 103 -8.44 -4.71 4.40
C ALA A 103 -8.72 -6.01 5.18
N LYS A 104 -9.79 -6.07 6.00
CA LYS A 104 -10.17 -7.30 6.74
C LYS A 104 -10.53 -8.46 5.81
N LEU A 105 -11.04 -8.21 4.61
CA LEU A 105 -11.42 -9.26 3.64
C LEU A 105 -10.23 -10.04 3.08
N SER A 106 -9.02 -9.45 3.18
CA SER A 106 -7.73 -10.07 2.88
C SER A 106 -6.84 -10.24 4.12
N TYR A 107 -7.35 -9.99 5.33
CA TYR A 107 -6.56 -10.01 6.57
C TYR A 107 -5.33 -9.08 6.54
N GLY A 108 -5.47 -7.93 5.88
CA GLY A 108 -4.42 -6.93 5.69
C GLY A 108 -3.31 -7.35 4.73
N GLN A 109 -3.46 -8.47 4.02
CA GLN A 109 -2.42 -9.02 3.16
C GLN A 109 -2.29 -8.27 1.83
N MET A 110 -3.40 -7.89 1.19
CA MET A 110 -3.34 -7.21 -0.11
C MET A 110 -3.08 -5.71 0.08
N GLY A 111 -1.90 -5.25 -0.37
CA GLY A 111 -1.40 -3.89 -0.18
C GLY A 111 -1.77 -2.91 -1.29
N ARG A 112 -2.25 -3.41 -2.42
CA ARG A 112 -2.59 -2.66 -3.63
C ARG A 112 -4.02 -2.94 -4.09
N SER A 113 -4.95 -3.06 -3.14
CA SER A 113 -6.39 -3.07 -3.45
C SER A 113 -6.86 -1.75 -4.09
N PRO A 114 -8.04 -1.71 -4.74
CA PRO A 114 -8.49 -0.54 -5.51
C PRO A 114 -8.48 0.80 -4.73
N ASP A 115 -8.76 0.77 -3.43
CA ASP A 115 -8.72 1.94 -2.54
C ASP A 115 -7.32 2.54 -2.37
N TYR A 116 -6.24 1.78 -2.58
CA TYR A 116 -4.88 2.34 -2.53
C TYR A 116 -4.72 3.49 -3.53
N LYS A 117 -5.21 3.30 -4.77
CA LYS A 117 -5.15 4.33 -5.81
C LYS A 117 -6.31 5.32 -5.78
N ALA A 118 -7.39 5.04 -5.06
CA ALA A 118 -8.35 6.08 -4.68
C ALA A 118 -7.66 7.24 -3.95
N GLY A 119 -6.60 6.96 -3.17
CA GLY A 119 -5.76 7.98 -2.56
C GLY A 119 -5.16 9.01 -3.53
N PHE A 120 -5.02 8.69 -4.82
CA PHE A 120 -4.68 9.66 -5.88
C PHE A 120 -5.92 10.11 -6.66
N LEU A 121 -6.77 9.17 -7.09
CA LEU A 121 -7.89 9.48 -7.98
C LEU A 121 -8.83 10.52 -7.36
N THR A 122 -8.99 10.51 -6.05
CA THR A 122 -9.76 11.51 -5.31
C THR A 122 -9.12 12.90 -5.35
N THR A 123 -7.79 13.01 -5.42
CA THR A 123 -7.12 14.32 -5.46
C THR A 123 -7.32 15.04 -6.79
N LEU A 124 -7.61 14.30 -7.87
CA LEU A 124 -8.04 14.86 -9.15
C LEU A 124 -9.34 15.68 -9.01
N GLY A 125 -10.25 15.26 -8.14
CA GLY A 125 -11.50 15.96 -7.86
C GLY A 125 -11.34 17.11 -6.87
N ALA A 126 -10.34 17.04 -5.99
CA ALA A 126 -10.07 18.07 -4.99
C ALA A 126 -9.54 19.36 -5.63
N ASP A 127 -8.64 19.23 -6.62
CA ASP A 127 -8.15 20.37 -7.38
C ASP A 127 -7.79 20.02 -8.84
N PRO A 128 -8.80 19.93 -9.73
CA PRO A 128 -8.58 19.67 -11.14
C PRO A 128 -7.82 20.80 -11.84
N ASP A 129 -7.96 22.05 -11.38
CA ASP A 129 -7.36 23.22 -12.04
C ASP A 129 -5.83 23.24 -11.87
N TYR A 130 -5.30 22.54 -10.85
CA TYR A 130 -3.87 22.23 -10.74
C TYR A 130 -3.31 21.66 -12.05
N TYR A 131 -4.09 20.87 -12.80
CA TYR A 131 -3.64 20.21 -14.04
C TYR A 131 -3.66 21.12 -15.28
N GLY A 132 -4.07 22.38 -15.17
CA GLY A 132 -4.00 23.35 -16.26
C GLY A 132 -4.85 22.95 -17.47
N GLU A 133 -4.25 22.87 -18.66
CA GLU A 133 -4.96 22.42 -19.87
C GLU A 133 -5.55 21.00 -19.76
N TYR A 134 -5.04 20.18 -18.84
CA TYR A 134 -5.51 18.83 -18.56
C TYR A 134 -6.54 18.76 -17.41
N ALA A 135 -7.09 19.89 -16.96
CA ALA A 135 -8.08 19.92 -15.88
C ALA A 135 -9.33 19.08 -16.18
N ASP A 136 -9.79 19.07 -17.43
CA ASP A 136 -10.94 18.26 -17.83
C ASP A 136 -10.64 16.75 -17.77
N ASN A 137 -9.39 16.35 -18.00
CA ASN A 137 -8.96 14.96 -17.81
C ASN A 137 -9.01 14.57 -16.34
N ALA A 138 -8.56 15.46 -15.44
CA ALA A 138 -8.66 15.26 -14.00
C ALA A 138 -10.13 15.10 -13.55
N ARG A 139 -11.03 15.98 -14.05
CA ARG A 139 -12.48 15.89 -13.76
C ARG A 139 -13.10 14.58 -14.30
N LYS A 140 -12.74 14.19 -15.53
CA LYS A 140 -13.19 12.93 -16.15
C LYS A 140 -12.76 11.73 -15.29
N TRP A 141 -11.47 11.63 -14.95
CA TRP A 141 -10.94 10.49 -14.21
C TRP A 141 -11.40 10.44 -12.76
N TYR A 142 -11.61 11.59 -12.09
CA TYR A 142 -12.27 11.62 -10.79
C TYR A 142 -13.68 11.02 -10.86
N LYS A 143 -14.48 11.46 -11.84
CA LYS A 143 -15.84 10.96 -12.05
C LYS A 143 -15.84 9.45 -12.34
N GLU A 144 -15.02 8.99 -13.28
CA GLU A 144 -14.98 7.57 -13.64
C GLU A 144 -14.52 6.68 -12.49
N ALA A 145 -13.46 7.09 -11.78
CA ALA A 145 -12.97 6.37 -10.60
C ALA A 145 -14.06 6.27 -9.53
N GLN A 146 -14.82 7.33 -9.30
CA GLN A 146 -15.87 7.34 -8.30
C GLN A 146 -17.09 6.50 -8.70
N GLU A 147 -17.56 6.61 -9.94
CA GLU A 147 -18.79 5.93 -10.38
C GLU A 147 -18.59 4.42 -10.58
N LYS A 148 -17.39 3.97 -10.93
CA LYS A 148 -17.10 2.55 -11.20
C LYS A 148 -16.18 1.89 -10.18
N ASN A 149 -15.51 2.66 -9.32
CA ASN A 149 -14.41 2.19 -8.46
C ASN A 149 -13.36 1.42 -9.26
N TRP A 150 -12.98 1.98 -10.42
CA TRP A 150 -11.99 1.37 -11.31
C TRP A 150 -10.74 0.94 -10.56
N PHE A 151 -10.23 -0.26 -10.86
CA PHE A 151 -9.02 -0.73 -10.23
C PHE A 151 -7.81 -0.13 -10.93
N PHE A 152 -7.17 0.82 -10.25
CA PHE A 152 -5.88 1.38 -10.63
C PHE A 152 -4.74 0.80 -9.80
N ASN A 153 -3.60 0.57 -10.44
CA ASN A 153 -2.31 0.55 -9.76
C ASN A 153 -1.49 1.79 -10.16
N HIS A 154 -0.30 1.97 -9.60
CA HIS A 154 0.70 2.88 -10.14
C HIS A 154 1.96 2.16 -10.62
N ALA A 155 2.74 2.84 -11.46
CA ALA A 155 4.11 2.46 -11.77
C ALA A 155 4.98 3.73 -11.81
N ILE A 156 5.71 3.98 -10.73
CA ILE A 156 6.41 5.25 -10.50
C ILE A 156 7.93 5.11 -10.38
N ILE A 157 8.38 3.94 -9.92
CA ILE A 157 9.80 3.66 -9.69
C ILE A 157 10.49 3.26 -10.98
N ASN A 158 11.57 3.96 -11.29
CA ASN A 158 12.43 3.64 -12.41
C ASN A 158 13.19 2.31 -12.20
N PRO A 159 13.47 1.55 -13.27
CA PRO A 159 14.36 0.40 -13.24
C PRO A 159 15.68 0.65 -12.50
N PRO A 160 16.14 -0.26 -11.61
CA PRO A 160 17.38 -0.12 -10.85
C PRO A 160 18.60 -0.48 -11.72
N VAL A 161 18.72 0.13 -12.90
CA VAL A 161 19.82 -0.09 -13.83
C VAL A 161 20.79 1.07 -13.73
N ASP A 162 22.09 0.77 -13.66
CA ASP A 162 23.20 1.73 -13.65
C ASP A 162 22.98 2.95 -12.75
N ARG A 163 22.48 2.73 -11.51
CA ARG A 163 22.22 3.80 -10.52
C ARG A 163 23.45 4.66 -10.18
N ASN A 164 24.64 4.19 -10.53
CA ASN A 164 25.91 4.89 -10.40
C ASN A 164 26.21 5.84 -11.57
N LYS A 165 25.37 5.88 -12.61
CA LYS A 165 25.51 6.77 -13.77
C LYS A 165 24.45 7.89 -13.75
N PRO A 166 24.68 9.01 -14.47
CA PRO A 166 23.67 10.03 -14.69
C PRO A 166 22.42 9.48 -15.39
N LEU A 167 21.27 10.13 -15.18
CA LEU A 167 19.97 9.73 -15.73
C LEU A 167 20.00 9.60 -17.26
N GLU A 168 20.80 10.44 -17.92
CA GLU A 168 20.97 10.47 -19.38
C GLU A 168 21.59 9.17 -19.93
N ALA A 169 22.37 8.45 -19.13
CA ALA A 169 23.04 7.21 -19.55
C ALA A 169 22.09 6.00 -19.59
N VAL A 170 20.87 6.14 -19.06
CA VAL A 170 19.85 5.07 -18.93
C VAL A 170 18.48 5.50 -19.49
N GLN A 171 18.47 6.57 -20.28
CA GLN A 171 17.26 7.17 -20.88
C GLN A 171 16.56 6.26 -21.89
N ASP A 172 17.21 5.20 -22.38
CA ASP A 172 16.62 4.16 -23.22
C ASP A 172 15.71 3.21 -22.43
N ILE A 173 15.88 3.16 -21.11
CA ILE A 173 15.14 2.26 -20.22
C ILE A 173 13.92 2.95 -19.59
N PHE A 174 14.03 4.23 -19.27
CA PHE A 174 12.98 4.96 -18.55
C PHE A 174 11.86 5.42 -19.46
N ILE A 175 10.68 5.58 -18.86
CA ILE A 175 9.49 6.10 -19.55
C ILE A 175 9.77 7.49 -20.12
N LYS A 176 9.55 7.62 -21.42
CA LYS A 176 9.62 8.89 -22.14
C LYS A 176 8.65 8.95 -23.32
N ALA A 177 8.30 10.15 -23.71
CA ALA A 177 7.62 10.42 -24.96
C ALA A 177 8.61 10.23 -26.13
N VAL A 178 8.23 9.41 -27.10
CA VAL A 178 9.03 9.16 -28.32
C VAL A 178 8.37 9.74 -29.58
N GLY A 179 7.13 10.23 -29.46
CA GLY A 179 6.44 10.89 -30.55
C GLY A 179 5.10 11.48 -30.10
N GLU A 180 4.55 12.34 -30.94
CA GLU A 180 3.22 12.93 -30.76
C GLU A 180 2.37 12.64 -31.99
N THR A 181 1.09 12.41 -31.77
CA THR A 181 0.08 12.27 -32.81
C THR A 181 -1.11 13.16 -32.46
N LYS A 182 -2.02 13.34 -33.43
CA LYS A 182 -3.30 14.01 -33.18
C LYS A 182 -4.15 13.30 -32.11
N ASP A 183 -3.93 12.00 -31.91
CA ASP A 183 -4.75 11.15 -31.05
C ASP A 183 -4.14 10.99 -29.64
N GLY A 184 -2.84 11.27 -29.47
CA GLY A 184 -2.14 11.14 -28.19
C GLY A 184 -0.61 11.17 -28.29
N VAL A 185 0.03 10.79 -27.19
CA VAL A 185 1.50 10.71 -27.03
C VAL A 185 1.95 9.26 -27.19
N ILE A 186 3.00 9.01 -27.98
CA ILE A 186 3.64 7.70 -28.09
C ILE A 186 4.68 7.60 -26.99
N VAL A 187 4.56 6.58 -26.14
CA VAL A 187 5.41 6.38 -24.96
C VAL A 187 6.20 5.09 -25.08
N SER A 188 7.48 5.13 -24.70
CA SER A 188 8.34 3.95 -24.59
C SER A 188 9.14 3.94 -23.31
N GLY A 189 9.51 2.74 -22.85
CA GLY A 189 10.34 2.52 -21.67
C GLY A 189 9.65 1.60 -20.66
N ALA A 190 10.19 1.55 -19.44
CA ALA A 190 9.67 0.65 -18.41
C ALA A 190 9.62 1.30 -17.02
N LYS A 191 8.74 0.74 -16.19
CA LYS A 191 8.67 0.97 -14.75
C LYS A 191 8.72 -0.37 -14.03
N MET A 192 9.40 -0.39 -12.88
CA MET A 192 9.48 -1.60 -12.06
C MET A 192 8.39 -1.63 -10.99
N VAL A 193 8.14 -2.84 -10.50
CA VAL A 193 7.30 -3.10 -9.32
C VAL A 193 5.88 -2.53 -9.48
N ALA A 194 5.24 -2.86 -10.59
CA ALA A 194 3.83 -2.61 -10.84
C ALA A 194 2.97 -3.68 -10.12
N THR A 195 3.05 -3.69 -8.78
CA THR A 195 2.40 -4.67 -7.91
C THR A 195 0.91 -4.82 -8.19
N GLY A 196 0.48 -6.02 -8.58
CA GLY A 196 -0.92 -6.33 -8.85
C GLY A 196 -1.45 -5.85 -10.21
N SER A 197 -0.62 -5.20 -11.06
CA SER A 197 -1.07 -4.66 -12.35
C SER A 197 -1.64 -5.68 -13.33
N ALA A 198 -1.32 -6.97 -13.17
CA ALA A 198 -1.97 -8.04 -13.95
C ALA A 198 -3.48 -8.11 -13.70
N LEU A 199 -3.98 -7.54 -12.59
CA LEU A 199 -5.36 -7.57 -12.13
C LEU A 199 -6.04 -6.19 -12.12
N THR A 200 -5.37 -5.14 -12.61
CA THR A 200 -5.93 -3.79 -12.66
C THR A 200 -6.58 -3.51 -14.02
N ASN A 201 -7.47 -2.53 -14.07
CA ASN A 201 -8.01 -1.98 -15.32
C ASN A 201 -7.03 -0.95 -15.89
N TYR A 202 -6.42 -0.15 -15.01
CA TYR A 202 -5.54 0.94 -15.40
C TYR A 202 -4.27 0.98 -14.55
N ASN A 203 -3.24 1.61 -15.10
CA ASN A 203 -2.04 1.99 -14.40
C ASN A 203 -1.80 3.51 -14.50
N PHE A 204 -1.65 4.13 -13.33
CA PHE A 204 -1.15 5.50 -13.21
C PHE A 204 0.38 5.50 -13.33
N VAL A 205 0.92 6.22 -14.31
CA VAL A 205 2.36 6.32 -14.56
C VAL A 205 2.81 7.74 -14.25
N ALA A 206 3.83 7.85 -13.40
CA ALA A 206 4.48 9.11 -13.04
C ALA A 206 5.94 8.86 -12.64
N ASN A 207 6.62 9.87 -12.11
CA ASN A 207 7.99 9.78 -11.62
C ASN A 207 8.07 10.06 -10.13
N TYR A 208 8.69 9.15 -9.39
CA TYR A 208 9.06 9.35 -7.99
C TYR A 208 10.47 8.80 -7.77
N GLY A 209 11.42 9.67 -7.47
CA GLY A 209 12.82 9.32 -7.36
C GLY A 209 13.62 10.39 -6.63
N ALA A 210 14.82 10.01 -6.18
CA ALA A 210 15.71 10.92 -5.45
C ALA A 210 16.30 12.02 -6.33
N ALA A 211 16.42 11.77 -7.64
CA ALA A 211 16.88 12.74 -8.61
C ALA A 211 15.68 13.38 -9.33
N PRO A 212 15.66 14.71 -9.49
CA PRO A 212 14.63 15.38 -10.26
C PRO A 212 14.72 14.99 -11.74
N ILE A 213 13.57 15.05 -12.41
CA ILE A 213 13.51 14.97 -13.87
C ILE A 213 14.06 16.26 -14.46
N THR A 214 14.92 16.15 -15.47
CA THR A 214 15.58 17.29 -16.13
C THR A 214 15.24 17.39 -17.63
N LYS A 215 14.54 16.40 -18.17
CA LYS A 215 14.21 16.27 -19.60
C LYS A 215 12.70 16.33 -19.81
N GLU A 216 12.27 17.16 -20.75
CA GLU A 216 10.84 17.38 -21.04
C GLU A 216 10.15 16.09 -21.50
N GLU A 217 10.79 15.27 -22.32
CA GLU A 217 10.24 14.00 -22.80
C GLU A 217 9.99 12.98 -21.69
N MET A 218 10.67 13.14 -20.53
CA MET A 218 10.48 12.29 -19.35
C MET A 218 9.47 12.90 -18.36
N ALA A 219 9.07 14.15 -18.54
CA ALA A 219 8.11 14.85 -17.70
C ALA A 219 6.67 14.43 -18.07
N LEU A 220 6.32 13.21 -17.64
CA LEU A 220 5.05 12.55 -17.96
C LEU A 220 4.31 12.12 -16.70
N CYS A 221 3.02 12.44 -16.67
CA CYS A 221 2.05 11.91 -15.69
C CYS A 221 0.77 11.56 -16.45
N PHE A 222 0.38 10.28 -16.46
CA PHE A 222 -0.73 9.80 -17.27
C PHE A 222 -1.36 8.51 -16.74
N VAL A 223 -2.48 8.12 -17.35
CA VAL A 223 -3.13 6.82 -17.16
C VAL A 223 -2.98 5.97 -18.42
N ALA A 224 -2.64 4.70 -18.24
CA ALA A 224 -2.67 3.70 -19.31
C ALA A 224 -3.70 2.61 -18.98
N SER A 225 -4.50 2.21 -19.96
CA SER A 225 -5.31 1.00 -19.84
C SER A 225 -4.41 -0.23 -20.01
N MET A 226 -4.67 -1.29 -19.25
CA MET A 226 -3.81 -2.48 -19.26
C MET A 226 -3.88 -3.31 -20.55
N ASP A 227 -4.86 -3.04 -21.41
CA ASP A 227 -5.04 -3.60 -22.76
C ASP A 227 -4.51 -2.70 -23.89
N THR A 228 -3.89 -1.55 -23.55
CA THR A 228 -3.35 -0.64 -24.56
C THR A 228 -2.27 -1.35 -25.39
N PRO A 229 -2.34 -1.36 -26.74
CA PRO A 229 -1.30 -1.94 -27.57
C PRO A 229 0.09 -1.37 -27.24
N GLY A 230 1.09 -2.24 -27.10
CA GLY A 230 2.43 -1.86 -26.65
C GLY A 230 2.62 -1.87 -25.13
N VAL A 231 1.54 -1.94 -24.32
CA VAL A 231 1.65 -2.14 -22.87
C VAL A 231 1.80 -3.63 -22.56
N LYS A 232 2.85 -3.98 -21.82
CA LYS A 232 3.17 -5.37 -21.46
C LYS A 232 3.53 -5.47 -19.98
N LEU A 233 3.19 -6.60 -19.38
CA LEU A 233 3.64 -6.98 -18.05
C LEU A 233 4.55 -8.19 -18.11
N VAL A 234 5.71 -8.10 -17.46
CA VAL A 234 6.59 -9.25 -17.20
C VAL A 234 6.53 -9.57 -15.72
N CYS A 235 5.88 -10.69 -15.38
CA CYS A 235 5.65 -11.10 -14.01
C CYS A 235 6.88 -11.72 -13.37
N ARG A 236 7.03 -11.51 -12.05
CA ARG A 236 7.90 -12.36 -11.22
C ARG A 236 7.30 -13.77 -11.08
N ALA A 237 8.04 -14.68 -10.45
CA ALA A 237 7.51 -15.98 -10.03
C ALA A 237 6.22 -15.81 -9.22
N SER A 238 5.23 -16.68 -9.45
CA SER A 238 3.94 -16.63 -8.76
C SER A 238 3.89 -17.60 -7.58
N TYR A 239 3.68 -17.05 -6.40
CA TYR A 239 3.49 -17.82 -5.18
C TYR A 239 2.13 -18.52 -5.20
N GLU A 240 1.11 -17.88 -5.80
CA GLU A 240 -0.20 -18.50 -6.01
C GLU A 240 -0.10 -19.76 -6.89
N MET A 241 0.60 -19.68 -8.02
CA MET A 241 0.79 -20.83 -8.91
C MET A 241 1.62 -21.92 -8.23
N ASN A 242 2.71 -21.56 -7.56
CA ASN A 242 3.55 -22.51 -6.83
C ASN A 242 2.73 -23.24 -5.75
N ALA A 243 1.93 -22.50 -4.96
CA ALA A 243 1.03 -23.08 -3.97
C ALA A 243 -0.07 -23.96 -4.59
N ALA A 244 -0.56 -23.61 -5.78
CA ALA A 244 -1.58 -24.38 -6.49
C ALA A 244 -1.03 -25.70 -7.09
N VAL A 245 0.21 -25.70 -7.58
CA VAL A 245 0.84 -26.86 -8.23
C VAL A 245 1.49 -27.79 -7.22
N MET A 246 2.25 -27.23 -6.27
CA MET A 246 3.09 -28.00 -5.34
C MET A 246 2.54 -28.07 -3.91
N GLY A 247 1.47 -27.32 -3.62
CA GLY A 247 0.91 -27.21 -2.26
C GLY A 247 -0.60 -27.45 -2.21
N SER A 248 -1.22 -26.81 -1.23
CA SER A 248 -2.67 -26.76 -1.07
C SER A 248 -3.07 -25.52 -0.26
N PRO A 249 -4.35 -25.11 -0.23
CA PRO A 249 -4.81 -24.05 0.66
C PRO A 249 -4.60 -24.34 2.16
N TYR A 250 -4.48 -25.61 2.56
CA TYR A 250 -4.12 -25.96 3.94
C TYR A 250 -2.64 -25.70 4.21
N ASP A 251 -1.79 -25.93 3.21
CA ASP A 251 -0.34 -25.81 3.32
C ASP A 251 0.16 -24.36 3.15
N TYR A 252 -0.50 -23.60 2.26
CA TYR A 252 -0.15 -22.22 1.88
C TYR A 252 -1.40 -21.32 1.80
N PRO A 253 -2.09 -21.08 2.93
CA PRO A 253 -3.39 -20.42 2.97
C PRO A 253 -3.42 -18.95 2.56
N LEU A 254 -2.28 -18.26 2.51
CA LEU A 254 -2.18 -16.85 2.09
C LEU A 254 -1.62 -16.76 0.68
N SER A 255 -0.49 -17.43 0.41
CA SER A 255 0.12 -17.49 -0.92
C SER A 255 -0.88 -17.90 -1.99
N SER A 256 -1.79 -18.85 -1.68
CA SER A 256 -2.75 -19.39 -2.63
C SER A 256 -3.89 -18.43 -3.04
N ARG A 257 -4.01 -17.24 -2.45
CA ARG A 257 -5.16 -16.34 -2.70
C ARG A 257 -4.91 -14.84 -2.55
N PHE A 258 -3.75 -14.41 -2.05
CA PHE A 258 -3.44 -12.99 -1.83
C PHE A 258 -2.11 -12.56 -2.49
N ASP A 259 -1.61 -13.33 -3.46
CA ASP A 259 -0.36 -13.04 -4.16
C ASP A 259 -0.54 -11.86 -5.14
N GLU A 260 -0.07 -10.68 -4.76
CA GLU A 260 -0.02 -9.52 -5.64
C GLU A 260 1.30 -9.55 -6.44
N ASN A 261 1.25 -10.09 -7.66
CA ASN A 261 2.45 -10.24 -8.50
C ASN A 261 3.12 -8.88 -8.77
N ASP A 262 4.42 -8.79 -8.48
CA ASP A 262 5.22 -7.59 -8.68
C ASP A 262 5.84 -7.61 -10.09
N ALA A 263 5.07 -7.10 -11.06
CA ALA A 263 5.45 -7.16 -12.47
C ALA A 263 6.28 -5.93 -12.90
N VAL A 264 7.09 -6.11 -13.95
CA VAL A 264 7.66 -5.00 -14.72
C VAL A 264 6.62 -4.53 -15.73
N LEU A 265 6.36 -3.23 -15.77
CA LEU A 265 5.47 -2.61 -16.74
C LEU A 265 6.31 -2.01 -17.86
N ILE A 266 6.03 -2.43 -19.10
CA ILE A 266 6.74 -2.02 -20.30
C ILE A 266 5.78 -1.30 -21.22
N PHE A 267 6.25 -0.21 -21.81
CA PHE A 267 5.62 0.51 -22.92
C PHE A 267 6.54 0.35 -24.13
N ASP A 268 6.03 -0.28 -25.17
CA ASP A 268 6.67 -0.53 -26.46
C ASP A 268 5.91 0.28 -27.51
N GLU A 269 6.33 1.55 -27.69
CA GLU A 269 5.68 2.55 -28.56
C GLU A 269 4.15 2.63 -28.38
N ALA A 270 3.69 2.58 -27.13
CA ALA A 270 2.27 2.59 -26.79
C ALA A 270 1.69 4.00 -26.96
N LEU A 271 0.55 4.11 -27.65
CA LEU A 271 -0.18 5.36 -27.81
C LEU A 271 -1.06 5.65 -26.58
N ILE A 272 -0.72 6.70 -25.84
CA ILE A 272 -1.49 7.20 -24.70
C ILE A 272 -2.39 8.34 -25.17
N PRO A 273 -3.72 8.18 -25.13
CA PRO A 273 -4.65 9.22 -25.58
C PRO A 273 -4.49 10.53 -24.82
N TRP A 274 -4.70 11.67 -25.49
CA TRP A 274 -4.63 13.00 -24.85
C TRP A 274 -5.55 13.14 -23.64
N GLU A 275 -6.70 12.46 -23.64
CA GLU A 275 -7.66 12.43 -22.53
C GLU A 275 -7.17 11.68 -21.27
N ASN A 276 -6.02 11.02 -21.35
CA ASN A 276 -5.40 10.28 -20.24
C ASN A 276 -4.11 10.94 -19.72
N ILE A 277 -3.73 12.09 -20.27
CA ILE A 277 -2.56 12.86 -19.85
C ILE A 277 -2.94 13.84 -18.73
N PHE A 278 -2.11 13.95 -17.71
CA PHE A 278 -2.24 14.94 -16.62
C PHE A 278 -1.10 15.96 -16.60
N ILE A 279 0.11 15.53 -16.95
CA ILE A 279 1.31 16.37 -17.05
C ILE A 279 2.09 15.90 -18.28
N TYR A 280 2.48 16.84 -19.14
CA TYR A 280 3.24 16.58 -20.36
C TYR A 280 4.26 17.68 -20.60
N LYS A 281 5.55 17.31 -20.70
CA LYS A 281 6.67 18.24 -20.96
C LYS A 281 6.79 19.41 -19.98
N ASP A 282 6.18 19.30 -18.81
CA ASP A 282 6.26 20.29 -17.73
C ASP A 282 7.13 19.75 -16.59
N VAL A 283 8.40 20.12 -16.64
CA VAL A 283 9.46 19.63 -15.73
C VAL A 283 9.24 20.11 -14.30
N ASP A 284 8.79 21.36 -14.12
CA ASP A 284 8.58 21.91 -12.78
C ASP A 284 7.41 21.18 -12.10
N LYS A 285 6.31 21.00 -12.83
CA LYS A 285 5.10 20.36 -12.31
C LYS A 285 5.28 18.87 -12.03
N ILE A 286 6.01 18.13 -12.87
CA ILE A 286 6.25 16.70 -12.58
C ILE A 286 7.11 16.51 -11.32
N ASN A 287 8.06 17.42 -11.08
CA ASN A 287 8.94 17.36 -9.90
C ASN A 287 8.22 17.80 -8.62
N SER A 288 7.23 18.70 -8.70
CA SER A 288 6.42 19.13 -7.55
C SER A 288 5.20 18.22 -7.27
N PHE A 289 4.80 17.38 -8.23
CA PHE A 289 3.56 16.60 -8.20
C PHE A 289 3.32 15.82 -6.90
N PHE A 290 4.32 15.09 -6.39
CA PHE A 290 4.11 14.26 -5.19
C PHE A 290 3.83 15.08 -3.94
N LYS A 291 4.49 16.24 -3.83
CA LYS A 291 4.30 17.20 -2.74
C LYS A 291 2.94 17.90 -2.87
N ASP A 292 2.62 18.36 -4.06
CA ASP A 292 1.50 19.28 -4.27
C ASP A 292 0.15 18.59 -4.46
N SER A 293 0.15 17.31 -4.89
CA SER A 293 -1.08 16.58 -5.25
C SER A 293 -1.89 16.07 -4.07
N GLY A 294 -1.34 16.06 -2.85
CA GLY A 294 -1.97 15.42 -1.68
C GLY A 294 -2.00 13.88 -1.73
N PHE A 295 -1.44 13.26 -2.78
CA PHE A 295 -1.38 11.80 -2.90
C PHE A 295 -0.54 11.18 -1.77
N LEU A 296 0.56 11.83 -1.36
CA LEU A 296 1.44 11.35 -0.29
C LEU A 296 0.70 11.19 1.05
N ASN A 297 -0.09 12.20 1.44
CA ASN A 297 -0.95 12.15 2.62
C ASN A 297 -1.91 10.96 2.58
N ARG A 298 -2.58 10.77 1.45
CA ARG A 298 -3.66 9.77 1.32
C ARG A 298 -3.13 8.35 1.19
N PHE A 299 -2.05 8.11 0.45
CA PHE A 299 -1.53 6.74 0.31
C PHE A 299 -0.88 6.23 1.61
N THR A 300 -0.25 7.12 2.39
CA THR A 300 0.31 6.74 3.69
C THR A 300 -0.79 6.40 4.67
N PHE A 301 -1.90 7.15 4.66
CA PHE A 301 -3.10 6.85 5.45
C PHE A 301 -3.69 5.47 5.14
N HIS A 302 -3.82 5.14 3.85
CA HIS A 302 -4.24 3.80 3.42
C HIS A 302 -3.26 2.72 3.88
N GLY A 303 -1.98 2.90 3.58
CA GLY A 303 -0.93 1.93 3.90
C GLY A 303 -0.85 1.61 5.39
N LEU A 304 -0.89 2.65 6.22
CA LEU A 304 -0.92 2.57 7.68
C LEU A 304 -2.14 1.81 8.19
N THR A 305 -3.33 2.18 7.73
CA THR A 305 -4.59 1.54 8.15
C THR A 305 -4.60 0.06 7.77
N ARG A 306 -4.17 -0.28 6.56
CA ARG A 306 -4.08 -1.67 6.10
C ARG A 306 -3.00 -2.45 6.86
N LEU A 307 -1.86 -1.83 7.20
CA LEU A 307 -0.85 -2.46 8.07
C LEU A 307 -1.41 -2.74 9.46
N ALA A 308 -2.14 -1.80 10.04
CA ALA A 308 -2.77 -1.97 11.35
C ALA A 308 -3.72 -3.18 11.38
N VAL A 309 -4.55 -3.36 10.34
CA VAL A 309 -5.39 -4.57 10.17
C VAL A 309 -4.55 -5.85 10.02
N LYS A 310 -3.45 -5.80 9.27
CA LYS A 310 -2.52 -6.94 9.14
C LYS A 310 -1.94 -7.34 10.50
N LEU A 311 -1.63 -6.36 11.35
CA LEU A 311 -1.09 -6.58 12.68
C LEU A 311 -2.13 -7.10 13.67
N ASP A 312 -3.41 -6.76 13.53
CA ASP A 312 -4.50 -7.41 14.28
C ASP A 312 -4.52 -8.92 14.00
N PHE A 313 -4.45 -9.27 12.72
CA PHE A 313 -4.43 -10.67 12.28
C PHE A 313 -3.20 -11.41 12.83
N ILE A 314 -2.01 -10.80 12.73
CA ILE A 314 -0.76 -11.40 13.20
C ILE A 314 -0.72 -11.54 14.72
N ALA A 315 -1.17 -10.53 15.46
CA ALA A 315 -1.29 -10.62 16.91
C ALA A 315 -2.21 -11.78 17.31
N GLY A 316 -3.34 -11.93 16.62
CA GLY A 316 -4.25 -13.05 16.81
C GLY A 316 -3.60 -14.41 16.52
N LEU A 317 -2.83 -14.52 15.43
CA LEU A 317 -2.10 -15.75 15.10
C LEU A 317 -1.03 -16.07 16.15
N LEU A 318 -0.25 -15.08 16.58
CA LEU A 318 0.80 -15.25 17.57
C LEU A 318 0.23 -15.69 18.92
N LEU A 319 -0.82 -15.03 19.40
CA LEU A 319 -1.53 -15.40 20.63
C LEU A 319 -2.03 -16.85 20.58
N LYS A 320 -2.60 -17.27 19.44
CA LYS A 320 -3.02 -18.67 19.25
C LYS A 320 -1.82 -19.62 19.20
N ALA A 321 -0.71 -19.21 18.57
CA ALA A 321 0.47 -20.04 18.39
C ALA A 321 1.22 -20.31 19.70
N VAL A 322 1.35 -19.31 20.57
CA VAL A 322 1.99 -19.51 21.89
C VAL A 322 1.10 -20.37 22.79
N LYS A 323 -0.23 -20.20 22.73
CA LYS A 323 -1.18 -21.02 23.48
C LYS A 323 -1.19 -22.48 23.02
N ILE A 324 -1.22 -22.73 21.71
CA ILE A 324 -1.24 -24.10 21.17
C ILE A 324 0.08 -24.85 21.42
N ASN A 325 1.19 -24.10 21.61
CA ASN A 325 2.47 -24.65 22.01
C ASN A 325 2.60 -24.77 23.55
N GLY A 326 1.69 -24.20 24.33
CA GLY A 326 1.72 -24.20 25.81
C GLY A 326 2.80 -23.31 26.42
N THR A 327 3.28 -22.31 25.69
CA THR A 327 4.36 -21.40 26.13
C THR A 327 3.83 -20.03 26.55
N ASP A 328 2.53 -19.81 26.50
CA ASP A 328 1.83 -18.56 26.78
C ASP A 328 1.88 -18.13 28.26
N SER A 329 2.17 -19.06 29.18
CA SER A 329 2.39 -18.77 30.60
C SER A 329 3.81 -18.28 30.92
N PHE A 330 4.76 -18.40 29.98
CA PHE A 330 6.15 -18.04 30.24
C PHE A 330 6.34 -16.53 30.13
N ARG A 331 6.90 -15.90 31.19
CA ARG A 331 7.10 -14.45 31.25
C ARG A 331 7.81 -13.89 30.01
N GLY A 332 8.89 -14.53 29.57
CA GLY A 332 9.65 -14.09 28.39
C GLY A 332 8.85 -14.15 27.09
N VAL A 333 7.90 -15.08 26.95
CA VAL A 333 6.99 -15.15 25.81
C VAL A 333 5.94 -14.05 25.91
N GLN A 334 5.36 -13.84 27.10
CA GLN A 334 4.37 -12.80 27.34
C GLN A 334 4.89 -11.39 27.06
N THR A 335 6.14 -11.09 27.43
CA THR A 335 6.75 -9.78 27.14
C THR A 335 6.90 -9.54 25.65
N ASN A 336 7.31 -10.56 24.89
CA ASN A 336 7.43 -10.49 23.43
C ASN A 336 6.07 -10.34 22.75
N VAL A 337 5.04 -11.07 23.18
CA VAL A 337 3.66 -10.89 22.70
C VAL A 337 3.17 -9.47 23.01
N GLY A 338 3.48 -8.95 24.20
CA GLY A 338 3.17 -7.58 24.61
C GLY A 338 3.77 -6.54 23.67
N GLU A 339 5.01 -6.74 23.21
CA GLU A 339 5.65 -5.85 22.24
C GLU A 339 4.94 -5.86 20.88
N VAL A 340 4.53 -7.02 20.37
CA VAL A 340 3.74 -7.11 19.12
C VAL A 340 2.40 -6.37 19.26
N LEU A 341 1.74 -6.47 20.41
CA LEU A 341 0.50 -5.72 20.70
C LEU A 341 0.76 -4.20 20.78
N ALA A 342 1.91 -3.78 21.30
CA ALA A 342 2.29 -2.38 21.35
C ALA A 342 2.49 -1.80 19.94
N TRP A 343 3.21 -2.50 19.06
CA TRP A 343 3.33 -2.12 17.65
C TRP A 343 1.97 -1.97 16.99
N LYS A 344 1.10 -2.97 17.11
CA LYS A 344 -0.28 -2.95 16.59
C LYS A 344 -1.06 -1.73 17.09
N ASN A 345 -1.02 -1.45 18.39
CA ASN A 345 -1.77 -0.33 18.97
C ASN A 345 -1.22 1.02 18.51
N MET A 346 0.10 1.14 18.37
CA MET A 346 0.74 2.36 17.89
C MET A 346 0.32 2.71 16.45
N PHE A 347 0.26 1.73 15.54
CA PHE A 347 -0.18 2.00 14.16
C PHE A 347 -1.67 2.40 14.07
N TRP A 348 -2.54 1.79 14.88
CA TRP A 348 -3.94 2.24 14.97
C TRP A 348 -4.04 3.67 15.51
N ALA A 349 -3.31 4.00 16.58
CA ALA A 349 -3.28 5.35 17.15
C ALA A 349 -2.75 6.39 16.15
N MET A 350 -1.72 6.07 15.38
CA MET A 350 -1.26 6.94 14.29
C MET A 350 -2.35 7.16 13.22
N SER A 351 -3.13 6.12 12.88
CA SER A 351 -4.22 6.27 11.90
C SER A 351 -5.34 7.17 12.42
N ASP A 352 -5.66 7.10 13.72
CA ASP A 352 -6.61 8.01 14.36
C ASP A 352 -6.08 9.45 14.33
N ALA A 353 -4.81 9.65 14.68
CA ALA A 353 -4.18 10.98 14.69
C ALA A 353 -4.12 11.61 13.29
N MET A 354 -3.86 10.81 12.24
CA MET A 354 -3.91 11.27 10.85
C MET A 354 -5.28 11.80 10.45
N ALA A 355 -6.37 11.15 10.91
CA ALA A 355 -7.73 11.54 10.60
C ALA A 355 -8.24 12.71 11.47
N LEU A 356 -7.91 12.70 12.76
CA LEU A 356 -8.41 13.66 13.76
C LEU A 356 -7.68 15.01 13.76
N ASN A 357 -6.45 15.06 13.23
CA ASN A 357 -5.69 16.29 13.10
C ASN A 357 -5.29 16.57 11.63
N PRO A 358 -6.27 16.73 10.73
CA PRO A 358 -5.99 16.75 9.31
C PRO A 358 -5.26 18.01 8.84
N ASP A 359 -4.50 17.87 7.75
CA ASP A 359 -3.95 19.00 7.03
C ASP A 359 -5.05 19.66 6.19
N GLN A 360 -4.94 20.97 5.95
CA GLN A 360 -5.86 21.66 5.05
C GLN A 360 -5.58 21.25 3.59
N GLY A 361 -6.60 20.75 2.92
CA GLY A 361 -6.56 20.46 1.50
C GLY A 361 -7.00 21.65 0.65
N ARG A 362 -6.99 21.48 -0.67
CA ARG A 362 -7.46 22.51 -1.60
C ARG A 362 -8.99 22.56 -1.65
N ASN A 363 -9.54 23.70 -2.03
CA ASN A 363 -10.98 23.87 -2.29
C ASN A 363 -11.91 23.38 -1.16
N GLY A 364 -11.50 23.60 0.09
CA GLY A 364 -12.29 23.22 1.28
C GLY A 364 -12.29 21.72 1.59
N THR A 365 -11.37 20.95 0.99
CA THR A 365 -11.10 19.56 1.36
C THR A 365 -10.11 19.48 2.53
N VAL A 366 -9.99 18.29 3.11
CA VAL A 366 -8.96 17.98 4.11
C VAL A 366 -8.11 16.79 3.65
N LEU A 367 -6.86 16.75 4.09
CA LEU A 367 -5.95 15.64 3.86
C LEU A 367 -5.59 14.98 5.20
N PRO A 368 -5.36 13.66 5.24
CA PRO A 368 -4.75 13.02 6.42
C PRO A 368 -3.44 13.71 6.77
N ASN A 369 -3.15 13.87 8.07
CA ASN A 369 -1.94 14.57 8.51
C ASN A 369 -0.65 13.94 7.96
N LEU A 370 0.18 14.74 7.29
CA LEU A 370 1.40 14.25 6.65
C LEU A 370 2.46 13.82 7.67
N ASN A 371 2.65 14.55 8.77
CA ASN A 371 3.71 14.26 9.75
C ASN A 371 3.56 12.83 10.32
N TYR A 372 2.33 12.41 10.65
CA TYR A 372 2.09 11.04 11.11
C TYR A 372 2.24 10.01 9.97
N GLY A 373 1.90 10.37 8.73
CA GLY A 373 2.16 9.54 7.56
C GLY A 373 3.67 9.32 7.31
N MET A 374 4.49 10.35 7.54
CA MET A 374 5.94 10.28 7.44
C MET A 374 6.57 9.47 8.57
N ALA A 375 6.04 9.60 9.80
CA ALA A 375 6.43 8.75 10.93
C ALA A 375 6.11 7.27 10.65
N TYR A 376 4.90 6.98 10.15
CA TYR A 376 4.49 5.63 9.73
C TYR A 376 5.51 4.99 8.79
N ARG A 377 5.97 5.71 7.77
CA ARG A 377 6.91 5.17 6.77
C ARG A 377 8.21 4.71 7.41
N VAL A 378 8.72 5.43 8.41
CA VAL A 378 9.90 5.01 9.18
C VAL A 378 9.56 3.78 10.03
N PHE A 379 8.53 3.88 10.89
CA PHE A 379 8.23 2.85 11.87
C PHE A 379 7.72 1.53 11.26
N MET A 380 7.09 1.53 10.09
CA MET A 380 6.73 0.28 9.41
C MET A 380 7.97 -0.53 9.02
N SER A 381 9.05 0.16 8.60
CA SER A 381 10.28 -0.47 8.10
C SER A 381 11.11 -1.10 9.22
N GLU A 382 10.92 -0.64 10.46
CA GLU A 382 11.56 -1.15 11.68
C GLU A 382 10.67 -2.15 12.42
N GLY A 383 9.37 -1.85 12.52
CA GLY A 383 8.40 -2.64 13.26
C GLY A 383 8.10 -3.99 12.64
N TRP A 384 7.91 -4.07 11.31
CA TRP A 384 7.63 -5.37 10.67
C TRP A 384 8.76 -6.40 10.88
N PRO A 385 10.04 -6.05 10.65
CA PRO A 385 11.17 -6.92 10.96
C PRO A 385 11.20 -7.36 12.42
N LYS A 386 10.95 -6.43 13.35
CA LYS A 386 10.95 -6.74 14.78
C LYS A 386 9.84 -7.73 15.14
N ILE A 387 8.64 -7.55 14.59
CA ILE A 387 7.51 -8.45 14.81
C ILE A 387 7.81 -9.84 14.24
N LYS A 388 8.42 -9.93 13.05
CA LYS A 388 8.87 -11.20 12.47
C LYS A 388 9.91 -11.89 13.38
N GLU A 389 10.94 -11.15 13.79
CA GLU A 389 11.99 -11.64 14.71
C GLU A 389 11.37 -12.22 15.99
N ILE A 390 10.40 -11.51 16.59
CA ILE A 390 9.68 -11.97 17.77
C ILE A 390 8.98 -13.30 17.50
N ILE A 391 8.23 -13.42 16.40
CA ILE A 391 7.50 -14.65 16.05
C ILE A 391 8.48 -15.82 15.88
N GLU A 392 9.57 -15.62 15.14
CA GLU A 392 10.60 -16.64 14.92
C GLU A 392 11.23 -17.09 16.25
N ASN A 393 11.48 -16.15 17.17
CA ASN A 393 12.07 -16.46 18.47
C ASN A 393 11.12 -17.21 19.43
N VAL A 394 9.84 -16.82 19.50
CA VAL A 394 8.92 -17.37 20.51
C VAL A 394 8.12 -18.58 20.03
N VAL A 395 7.87 -18.72 18.73
CA VAL A 395 7.22 -19.90 18.13
C VAL A 395 8.27 -20.94 17.72
N ALA A 396 9.46 -20.48 17.33
CA ALA A 396 10.68 -21.27 17.18
C ALA A 396 10.49 -22.58 16.39
N GLY A 397 10.97 -23.69 16.93
CA GLY A 397 10.98 -25.00 16.26
C GLY A 397 9.60 -25.50 15.82
N SER A 398 8.51 -24.97 16.38
CA SER A 398 7.16 -25.30 15.90
C SER A 398 7.01 -24.91 14.42
N LEU A 399 7.61 -23.80 13.97
CA LEU A 399 7.51 -23.32 12.58
C LEU A 399 8.15 -24.27 11.55
N ILE A 400 9.19 -25.02 11.93
CA ILE A 400 9.98 -25.84 10.98
C ILE A 400 9.55 -27.31 10.93
N VAL A 401 9.10 -27.87 12.05
CA VAL A 401 8.69 -29.28 12.13
C VAL A 401 7.23 -29.43 11.74
N GLN A 402 6.94 -29.34 10.45
CA GLN A 402 5.59 -29.46 9.88
C GLN A 402 5.53 -30.62 8.88
N PRO A 403 4.44 -31.42 8.84
CA PRO A 403 4.20 -32.35 7.73
C PRO A 403 4.23 -31.61 6.39
N SER A 404 4.70 -32.26 5.33
CA SER A 404 4.94 -31.61 4.05
C SER A 404 3.64 -31.12 3.39
N SER A 405 2.58 -31.92 3.45
CA SER A 405 1.35 -31.66 2.69
C SER A 405 0.10 -32.19 3.40
N VAL A 406 -1.06 -31.63 3.03
CA VAL A 406 -2.37 -32.27 3.28
C VAL A 406 -2.40 -33.76 2.88
N ARG A 407 -1.58 -34.16 1.90
CA ARG A 407 -1.45 -35.56 1.46
C ARG A 407 -0.91 -36.49 2.54
N ASP A 408 -0.03 -36.00 3.42
CA ASP A 408 0.51 -36.80 4.53
C ASP A 408 -0.61 -37.20 5.52
N TRP A 409 -1.55 -36.28 5.77
CA TRP A 409 -2.71 -36.51 6.63
C TRP A 409 -3.72 -37.49 6.04
N ASN A 410 -3.76 -37.58 4.70
CA ASN A 410 -4.63 -38.50 3.98
C ASN A 410 -3.98 -39.87 3.77
N ASN A 411 -2.69 -40.02 4.10
CA ASN A 411 -2.01 -41.30 4.05
C ASN A 411 -2.34 -42.10 5.35
N PRO A 412 -3.07 -43.22 5.25
CA PRO A 412 -3.48 -44.00 6.41
C PRO A 412 -2.31 -44.60 7.20
N GLU A 413 -1.15 -44.83 6.56
CA GLU A 413 0.04 -45.34 7.25
C GLU A 413 0.72 -44.27 8.11
N LEU A 414 0.72 -43.01 7.64
CA LEU A 414 1.31 -41.88 8.36
C LEU A 414 0.37 -41.32 9.42
N ARG A 415 -0.94 -41.36 9.17
CA ARG A 415 -1.94 -40.67 9.98
C ARG A 415 -1.84 -40.94 11.50
N PRO A 416 -1.67 -42.18 11.99
CA PRO A 416 -1.53 -42.43 13.43
C PRO A 416 -0.32 -41.75 14.05
N TYR A 417 0.79 -41.63 13.32
CA TYR A 417 1.99 -40.92 13.79
C TYR A 417 1.74 -39.42 13.81
N LEU A 418 1.10 -38.88 12.78
CA LEU A 418 0.84 -37.45 12.68
C LEU A 418 -0.09 -36.97 13.80
N ASP A 419 -1.19 -37.69 14.03
CA ASP A 419 -2.15 -37.38 15.08
C ASP A 419 -1.50 -37.41 16.48
N LYS A 420 -0.57 -38.34 16.70
CA LYS A 420 0.15 -38.47 17.98
C LYS A 420 1.23 -37.40 18.18
N LEU A 421 2.08 -37.18 17.18
CA LEU A 421 3.30 -36.37 17.29
C LEU A 421 3.04 -34.87 17.15
N TYR A 422 2.06 -34.47 16.35
CA TYR A 422 1.80 -33.07 16.02
C TYR A 422 0.65 -32.45 16.81
N ARG A 423 0.17 -33.09 17.89
CA ARG A 423 -0.86 -32.50 18.77
C ARG A 423 -0.40 -31.18 19.39
N GLY A 424 -1.37 -30.31 19.68
CA GLY A 424 -1.15 -29.13 20.51
C GLY A 424 -1.25 -29.43 22.00
N SER A 425 -0.87 -28.42 22.79
CA SER A 425 -1.10 -28.38 24.22
C SER A 425 -2.60 -28.38 24.53
N ASP A 426 -2.96 -28.81 25.73
CA ASP A 426 -4.34 -28.83 26.24
C ASP A 426 -5.37 -29.54 25.36
N GLY A 427 -4.95 -30.63 24.70
CA GLY A 427 -5.83 -31.50 23.92
C GLY A 427 -6.21 -30.96 22.54
N VAL A 428 -5.49 -29.95 22.02
CA VAL A 428 -5.72 -29.49 20.64
C VAL A 428 -5.27 -30.55 19.64
N GLU A 429 -6.16 -30.86 18.70
CA GLU A 429 -5.93 -31.82 17.62
C GLU A 429 -4.75 -31.42 16.73
N ALA A 430 -4.02 -32.42 16.24
CA ALA A 430 -2.82 -32.21 15.45
C ALA A 430 -3.09 -31.42 14.15
N VAL A 431 -4.21 -31.70 13.48
CA VAL A 431 -4.63 -31.00 12.26
C VAL A 431 -4.86 -29.51 12.52
N ASP A 432 -5.41 -29.13 13.67
CA ASP A 432 -5.67 -27.72 13.99
C ASP A 432 -4.39 -26.97 14.35
N LYS A 433 -3.46 -27.62 15.05
CA LYS A 433 -2.12 -27.06 15.30
C LYS A 433 -1.38 -26.80 14.01
N ILE A 434 -1.25 -27.80 13.15
CA ILE A 434 -0.50 -27.67 11.91
C ILE A 434 -1.16 -26.66 10.96
N LYS A 435 -2.49 -26.57 10.94
CA LYS A 435 -3.21 -25.53 10.19
C LYS A 435 -2.81 -24.12 10.63
N LEU A 436 -2.76 -23.88 11.94
CA LEU A 436 -2.38 -22.58 12.49
C LEU A 436 -0.91 -22.28 12.24
N ILE A 437 -0.03 -23.24 12.47
CA ILE A 437 1.42 -23.01 12.35
C ILE A 437 1.82 -22.84 10.88
N LYS A 438 1.24 -23.59 9.93
CA LYS A 438 1.44 -23.35 8.49
C LYS A 438 0.91 -21.99 8.05
N LEU A 439 -0.25 -21.56 8.57
CA LEU A 439 -0.76 -20.21 8.32
C LEU A 439 0.21 -19.14 8.82
N LEU A 440 0.74 -19.28 10.03
CA LEU A 440 1.72 -18.34 10.57
C LEU A 440 3.04 -18.38 9.78
N TRP A 441 3.52 -19.56 9.38
CA TRP A 441 4.70 -19.68 8.53
C TRP A 441 4.51 -19.02 7.17
N ASP A 442 3.32 -19.14 6.57
CA ASP A 442 2.99 -18.47 5.30
C ASP A 442 2.92 -16.93 5.44
N VAL A 443 2.81 -16.39 6.66
CA VAL A 443 2.94 -14.93 6.89
C VAL A 443 4.40 -14.46 6.83
N ILE A 444 5.35 -15.25 7.33
CA ILE A 444 6.71 -14.75 7.64
C ILE A 444 7.87 -15.46 6.93
N GLY A 445 7.71 -16.73 6.55
CA GLY A 445 8.81 -17.63 6.22
C GLY A 445 8.75 -18.31 4.86
N THR A 446 7.58 -18.30 4.20
CA THR A 446 7.47 -18.71 2.79
C THR A 446 8.06 -17.63 1.86
N GLU A 447 8.24 -17.93 0.58
CA GLU A 447 8.67 -16.94 -0.41
C GLU A 447 7.71 -15.73 -0.45
N TYR A 448 6.41 -15.99 -0.31
CA TYR A 448 5.38 -14.97 -0.11
C TYR A 448 5.62 -14.15 1.17
N GLY A 449 5.88 -14.80 2.31
CA GLY A 449 6.18 -14.10 3.57
C GLY A 449 7.44 -13.24 3.49
N GLY A 450 8.50 -13.75 2.85
CA GLY A 450 9.73 -13.02 2.56
C GLY A 450 9.50 -11.81 1.64
N ARG A 451 8.69 -11.97 0.59
CA ARG A 451 8.26 -10.86 -0.27
C ARG A 451 7.48 -9.82 0.53
N HIS A 452 6.59 -10.23 1.41
CA HIS A 452 5.84 -9.30 2.26
C HIS A 452 6.76 -8.53 3.20
N GLU A 453 7.78 -9.15 3.78
CA GLU A 453 8.80 -8.42 4.53
C GLU A 453 9.51 -7.37 3.67
N LEU A 454 9.95 -7.74 2.46
CA LEU A 454 10.62 -6.81 1.56
C LEU A 454 9.70 -5.63 1.18
N TYR A 455 8.42 -5.91 0.98
CA TYR A 455 7.38 -4.92 0.70
C TYR A 455 7.19 -3.95 1.88
N GLU A 456 6.93 -4.43 3.09
CA GLU A 456 6.68 -3.55 4.26
C GLU A 456 7.93 -2.72 4.62
N ARG A 457 9.13 -3.17 4.23
CA ARG A 457 10.37 -2.41 4.42
C ARG A 457 10.56 -1.26 3.42
N ASN A 458 10.12 -1.44 2.17
CA ASN A 458 10.62 -0.61 1.06
C ASN A 458 9.54 -0.01 0.16
N TYR A 459 8.26 -0.42 0.24
CA TYR A 459 7.29 -0.03 -0.77
C TYR A 459 7.09 1.49 -0.85
N SER A 460 7.25 2.19 0.28
CA SER A 460 7.07 3.65 0.34
C SER A 460 8.37 4.42 0.09
N GLY A 461 9.51 3.75 -0.07
CA GLY A 461 10.82 4.38 -0.22
C GLY A 461 11.92 3.58 0.45
N ASN A 462 13.17 3.87 0.10
CA ASN A 462 14.31 3.27 0.80
C ASN A 462 14.48 3.88 2.19
N HIS A 463 15.16 3.14 3.08
CA HIS A 463 15.30 3.49 4.49
C HIS A 463 15.95 4.87 4.76
N GLU A 464 16.81 5.38 3.89
CA GLU A 464 17.40 6.72 4.07
C GLU A 464 16.40 7.80 3.63
N ASN A 465 15.81 7.67 2.44
CA ASN A 465 14.89 8.68 1.91
C ASN A 465 13.66 8.88 2.80
N ILE A 466 13.07 7.81 3.35
CA ILE A 466 11.91 7.95 4.24
C ILE A 466 12.22 8.75 5.52
N ARG A 467 13.49 8.75 5.97
CA ARG A 467 13.95 9.55 7.12
C ARG A 467 14.29 10.97 6.70
N LEU A 468 15.00 11.13 5.59
CA LEU A 468 15.33 12.45 5.04
C LEU A 468 14.08 13.28 4.77
N GLU A 469 13.03 12.67 4.21
CA GLU A 469 11.78 13.37 3.91
C GLU A 469 11.05 13.86 5.18
N ASN A 470 11.28 13.28 6.36
CA ASN A 470 10.76 13.86 7.61
C ASN A 470 11.44 15.21 7.91
N VAL A 471 12.75 15.32 7.68
CA VAL A 471 13.49 16.58 7.83
C VAL A 471 13.04 17.61 6.80
N VAL A 472 12.83 17.17 5.55
CA VAL A 472 12.30 18.05 4.49
C VAL A 472 10.94 18.61 4.89
N VAL A 473 10.00 17.75 5.30
CA VAL A 473 8.65 18.19 5.71
C VAL A 473 8.71 19.15 6.91
N ALA A 474 9.54 18.88 7.92
CA ALA A 474 9.69 19.74 9.09
C ALA A 474 10.27 21.13 8.75
N ASN A 475 11.16 21.20 7.76
CA ASN A 475 11.66 22.49 7.26
C ASN A 475 10.57 23.24 6.47
N GLU A 476 9.87 22.53 5.58
CA GLU A 476 8.87 23.15 4.70
C GLU A 476 7.63 23.66 5.43
N ASN A 477 7.23 23.00 6.52
CA ASN A 477 6.07 23.41 7.31
C ASN A 477 6.42 24.37 8.46
N GLY A 478 7.71 24.71 8.65
CA GLY A 478 8.20 25.60 9.69
C GLY A 478 8.33 24.98 11.09
N ASP A 479 8.10 23.66 11.24
CA ASP A 479 8.26 22.97 12.52
C ASP A 479 9.72 22.99 13.00
N ALA A 480 10.68 22.84 12.08
CA ALA A 480 12.11 22.86 12.42
C ALA A 480 12.51 24.20 13.08
N GLU A 481 12.16 25.32 12.45
CA GLU A 481 12.41 26.66 13.00
C GLU A 481 11.69 26.85 14.34
N ARG A 482 10.47 26.33 14.51
CA ARG A 482 9.75 26.37 15.79
C ARG A 482 10.49 25.60 16.89
N PHE A 483 11.03 24.43 16.58
CA PHE A 483 11.78 23.62 17.55
C PHE A 483 13.11 24.27 17.91
N GLU A 484 13.82 24.84 16.94
CA GLU A 484 15.05 25.61 17.17
C GLU A 484 14.77 26.80 18.09
N LYS A 485 13.72 27.60 17.81
CA LYS A 485 13.32 28.72 18.68
C LYS A 485 13.00 28.28 20.11
N PHE A 486 12.35 27.13 20.28
CA PHE A 486 12.06 26.63 21.63
C PHE A 486 13.34 26.22 22.39
N ALA A 487 14.35 25.73 21.67
CA ALA A 487 15.67 25.49 22.25
C ALA A 487 16.39 26.82 22.57
N ASP A 488 16.30 27.80 21.66
CA ASP A 488 16.88 29.14 21.85
C ASP A 488 16.27 29.87 23.06
N GLU A 489 14.97 29.71 23.32
CA GLU A 489 14.30 30.22 24.52
C GLU A 489 15.00 29.71 25.78
N CYS A 490 15.24 28.40 25.88
CA CYS A 490 15.97 27.81 27.01
C CYS A 490 17.43 28.30 27.08
N MET A 491 18.10 28.44 25.92
CA MET A 491 19.47 28.96 25.88
C MET A 491 19.54 30.44 26.28
N SER A 492 18.46 31.20 26.11
CA SER A 492 18.41 32.62 26.50
C SER A 492 18.30 32.85 28.01
N ASP A 493 17.93 31.81 28.77
CA ASP A 493 17.83 31.86 30.23
C ASP A 493 19.20 31.95 30.93
N TYR A 494 20.31 31.66 30.23
CA TYR A 494 21.65 31.69 30.81
C TYR A 494 22.73 32.19 29.83
N ASP A 495 23.81 32.72 30.39
CA ASP A 495 25.05 33.01 29.66
C ASP A 495 26.29 32.56 30.45
N LEU A 496 27.48 32.96 30.00
CA LEU A 496 28.75 32.58 30.66
C LEU A 496 28.87 33.05 32.12
N ASN A 497 28.03 34.00 32.56
CA ASN A 497 28.01 34.58 33.89
C ASN A 497 26.87 34.05 34.78
N GLY A 498 26.06 33.09 34.29
CA GLY A 498 24.96 32.50 35.04
C GLY A 498 23.58 32.81 34.44
N TRP A 499 22.54 32.83 35.27
CA TRP A 499 21.16 33.13 34.86
C TRP A 499 21.03 34.58 34.40
N THR A 500 20.31 34.80 33.31
CA THR A 500 20.11 36.14 32.68
C THR A 500 18.89 36.88 33.20
N ASN A 501 18.09 36.25 34.08
CA ASN A 501 16.90 36.84 34.69
C ASN A 501 16.72 36.42 36.16
N ASP A 502 15.85 37.14 36.87
CA ASP A 502 15.69 37.02 38.33
C ASP A 502 14.84 35.82 38.79
N THR A 503 14.40 34.95 37.87
CA THR A 503 13.58 33.77 38.21
C THR A 503 14.40 32.74 38.99
N TRP A 504 15.69 32.61 38.68
CA TRP A 504 16.60 31.63 39.27
C TRP A 504 17.76 32.33 39.99
N ILE A 505 18.31 31.68 41.02
CA ILE A 505 19.38 32.25 41.84
C ILE A 505 20.72 31.76 41.28
N ASN A 506 21.65 32.70 41.02
CA ASN A 506 23.02 32.35 40.62
C ASN A 506 23.74 31.63 41.74
N PRO A 507 24.56 30.60 41.44
CA PRO A 507 25.16 29.74 42.44
C PRO A 507 26.37 30.37 43.15
N ASP A 508 26.58 31.68 43.05
CA ASP A 508 27.77 32.37 43.56
C ASP A 508 27.97 32.20 45.07
N ASP A 509 26.87 32.06 45.81
CA ASP A 509 26.86 31.89 47.26
C ASP A 509 27.31 30.49 47.71
N VAL A 510 27.20 29.49 46.84
CA VAL A 510 27.52 28.08 47.13
C VAL A 510 28.63 27.50 46.26
N SER A 511 29.00 28.16 45.17
CA SER A 511 30.01 27.71 44.22
C SER A 511 31.38 27.66 44.88
N TYR A 512 31.99 26.46 44.89
CA TYR A 512 33.34 26.26 45.41
C TYR A 512 34.39 27.10 44.68
N PHE A 513 34.16 27.41 43.40
CA PHE A 513 35.07 28.15 42.54
C PHE A 513 34.87 29.67 42.56
N SER A 514 33.82 30.18 43.23
CA SER A 514 33.54 31.62 43.33
C SER A 514 34.31 32.31 44.49
N LYS A 515 35.31 31.64 45.07
CA LYS A 515 36.15 32.14 46.18
C LYS A 515 37.51 32.67 45.73
#